data_AF-A0A7W2JZI7-F1
#
_entry.id   AF-A0A7W2JZI7-F1
#
_cell.length_a   1.000
_cell.length_b   1.000
_cell.length_c   1.000
_cell.angle_alpha   90.00
_cell.angle_beta   90.00
_cell.angle_gamma   90.00
#
_symmetry.space_group_name_H-M   'P 1'
#
loop_
_entity.id
_entity.type
_entity.pdbx_description
1 polymer ?
#
loop_
_entity_poly.entity_id
_entity_poly.type
_entity_poly.pdbx_seq_one_letter_code
_entity_poly.pdbx_strand_id
1 'polypeptide(L)'
;MTPTHPAESIALAAQARRAAELQRVPEALRPLLQDLPERPRQLLIGALSDLVLDTPELFERRRGLALGMIYMAGKYDGLSPAAVGALVSYVLDLPA
;
A
#
# COMPACT_ATOMS: atom_id res chain seq x y z
N MET A 1 -24.34 20.52 19.96
CA MET A 1 -23.36 20.17 18.92
C MET A 1 -21.99 20.44 19.49
N THR A 2 -21.34 19.40 20.03
CA THR A 2 -20.03 19.49 20.68
C THR A 2 -18.96 19.61 19.59
N PRO A 3 -17.94 20.48 19.74
CA PRO A 3 -16.88 20.61 18.76
C PRO A 3 -16.12 19.28 18.70
N THR A 4 -16.08 18.65 17.54
CA THR A 4 -15.24 17.50 17.25
C THR A 4 -13.81 17.88 17.61
N HIS A 5 -13.17 17.14 18.52
CA HIS A 5 -11.81 17.46 18.93
C HIS A 5 -10.93 17.42 17.66
N PRO A 6 -10.02 18.39 17.41
CA PRO A 6 -9.19 18.39 16.19
C PRO A 6 -8.48 17.06 15.94
N ALA A 7 -8.09 16.37 17.02
CA ALA A 7 -7.50 15.04 16.98
C ALA A 7 -8.44 13.95 16.42
N GLU A 8 -9.73 13.99 16.77
CA GLU A 8 -10.74 13.06 16.26
C GLU A 8 -10.99 13.27 14.77
N SER A 9 -11.07 14.53 14.34
CA SER A 9 -11.21 14.90 12.93
C SER A 9 -10.01 14.44 12.09
N ILE A 10 -8.79 14.57 12.62
CA ILE A 10 -7.56 14.09 11.97
C ILE A 10 -7.55 12.56 11.87
N ALA A 11 -7.94 11.86 12.94
CA ALA A 11 -8.00 10.40 12.95
C ALA A 11 -9.01 9.86 11.94
N LEU A 12 -10.20 10.47 11.85
CA LEU A 12 -11.23 10.11 10.87
C LEU A 12 -10.75 10.34 9.43
N ALA A 13 -10.11 11.48 9.16
CA ALA A 13 -9.56 11.78 7.84
C ALA A 13 -8.45 10.77 7.44
N ALA A 14 -7.58 10.41 8.39
CA ALA A 14 -6.54 9.39 8.16
C ALA A 14 -7.15 8.01 7.88
N GLN A 15 -8.20 7.62 8.60
CA GLN A 15 -8.90 6.36 8.39
C GLN A 15 -9.60 6.31 7.03
N ALA A 16 -10.30 7.38 6.64
CA ALA A 16 -10.94 7.50 5.34
C ALA A 16 -9.92 7.41 4.19
N ARG A 17 -8.76 8.05 4.34
CA ARG A 17 -7.67 7.95 3.37
C ARG A 17 -7.15 6.53 3.23
N ARG A 18 -6.88 5.83 4.34
CA ARG A 18 -6.43 4.42 4.31
C ARG A 18 -7.45 3.50 3.64
N ALA A 19 -8.74 3.73 3.90
CA ALA A 19 -9.80 2.97 3.24
C ALA A 19 -9.81 3.20 1.73
N ALA A 20 -9.65 4.45 1.29
CA ALA A 20 -9.56 4.79 -0.14
C ALA A 20 -8.30 4.20 -0.80
N GLU A 21 -7.17 4.18 -0.11
CA GLU A 21 -5.94 3.52 -0.59
C GLU A 21 -6.14 2.01 -0.74
N LEU A 22 -6.70 1.34 0.27
CA LEU A 22 -6.98 -0.09 0.18
C LEU A 22 -7.94 -0.47 -0.96
N GLN A 23 -8.88 0.42 -1.31
CA GLN A 23 -9.79 0.24 -2.45
C GLN A 23 -9.05 0.26 -3.80
N ARG A 24 -7.94 1.01 -3.90
CA ARG A 24 -7.09 1.07 -5.10
C ARG A 24 -6.21 -0.16 -5.27
N VAL A 25 -5.93 -0.87 -4.18
CA VAL A 25 -5.20 -2.15 -4.22
C VAL A 25 -6.13 -3.25 -4.76
N PRO A 26 -5.68 -4.05 -5.75
CA PRO A 26 -6.45 -5.18 -6.25
C PRO A 26 -6.91 -6.13 -5.15
N GLU A 27 -8.15 -6.60 -5.23
CA GLU A 27 -8.76 -7.42 -4.17
C GLU A 27 -7.98 -8.73 -3.93
N ALA A 28 -7.42 -9.31 -4.99
CA ALA A 28 -6.60 -10.52 -4.94
C ALA A 28 -5.31 -10.36 -4.10
N LEU A 29 -4.80 -9.13 -3.96
CA LEU A 29 -3.58 -8.85 -3.19
C LEU A 29 -3.88 -8.53 -1.72
N ARG A 30 -5.11 -8.12 -1.38
CA ARG A 30 -5.47 -7.72 -0.01
C ARG A 30 -5.21 -8.82 1.03
N PRO A 31 -5.50 -10.12 0.79
CA PRO A 31 -5.17 -11.18 1.74
C PRO A 31 -3.68 -11.28 2.05
N LEU A 32 -2.82 -11.14 1.02
CA LEU A 32 -1.36 -11.20 1.17
C LEU A 32 -0.82 -10.10 2.09
N LEU A 33 -1.53 -8.97 2.13
CA LEU A 33 -1.16 -7.83 2.96
C LEU A 33 -1.63 -8.01 4.40
N GLN A 34 -2.61 -8.88 4.69
CA GLN A 34 -3.12 -9.07 6.06
C GLN A 34 -2.09 -9.73 6.98
N ASP A 35 -1.21 -10.57 6.41
CA ASP A 35 -0.14 -11.26 7.12
C ASP A 35 0.95 -10.29 7.64
N LEU A 36 0.98 -9.06 7.11
CA LEU A 36 1.94 -8.05 7.54
C LEU A 36 1.53 -7.36 8.84
N PRO A 37 2.53 -6.99 9.68
CA PRO A 37 2.32 -6.07 10.78
C PRO A 37 1.72 -4.74 10.28
N GLU A 38 0.95 -4.07 11.13
CA GLU A 38 0.11 -2.94 10.72
C GLU A 38 0.88 -1.82 10.00
N ARG A 39 2.08 -1.48 10.49
CA ARG A 39 2.89 -0.39 9.92
C ARG A 39 3.45 -0.75 8.53
N PRO A 40 4.19 -1.85 8.33
CA PRO A 40 4.59 -2.33 7.00
C PRO A 40 3.41 -2.46 6.04
N ARG A 41 2.28 -3.00 6.52
CA ARG A 41 1.04 -3.15 5.74
C ARG A 41 0.54 -1.81 5.21
N GLN A 42 0.41 -0.80 6.08
CA GLN A 42 -0.06 0.53 5.67
C GLN A 42 0.88 1.19 4.68
N LEU A 43 2.20 1.07 4.88
CA LEU A 43 3.19 1.61 3.95
C LEU A 43 3.09 0.95 2.57
N LEU A 44 2.99 -0.38 2.54
CA LEU A 44 2.89 -1.13 1.31
C LEU A 44 1.57 -0.86 0.57
N ILE A 45 0.43 -0.77 1.27
CA ILE A 45 -0.85 -0.33 0.69
C ILE A 45 -0.69 1.05 0.06
N GLY A 46 -0.02 1.99 0.73
CA GLY A 46 0.24 3.33 0.21
C GLY A 46 1.02 3.30 -1.11
N ALA A 47 2.16 2.59 -1.17
CA ALA A 47 2.93 2.53 -2.41
C ALA A 47 2.22 1.80 -3.53
N LEU A 48 1.50 0.71 -3.24
CA LEU A 48 0.71 0.02 -4.26
C LEU A 48 -0.43 0.90 -4.79
N SER A 49 -1.01 1.75 -3.93
CA SER A 49 -2.03 2.73 -4.32
C SER A 49 -1.45 3.86 -5.17
N ASP A 50 -0.23 4.31 -4.86
CA ASP A 50 0.44 5.39 -5.58
C ASP A 50 0.81 5.00 -7.02
N LEU A 51 0.97 3.70 -7.29
CA LEU A 51 1.25 3.16 -8.63
C LEU A 51 0.07 3.31 -9.59
N VAL A 52 -1.16 3.28 -9.08
CA VAL A 52 -2.37 3.42 -9.90
C VAL A 52 -2.88 4.86 -9.97
N LEU A 53 -2.17 5.80 -9.34
CA LEU A 53 -2.43 7.23 -9.52
C LEU A 53 -1.86 7.66 -10.85
N ASP A 54 -2.72 8.24 -11.69
CA ASP A 54 -2.43 8.71 -13.05
C ASP A 54 -1.50 9.94 -13.00
N THR A 55 -0.22 9.72 -12.70
CA THR A 55 0.81 10.75 -12.68
C THR A 55 2.07 10.21 -13.39
N PRO A 56 2.22 10.48 -14.68
CA PRO A 56 3.22 9.81 -15.53
C PRO A 56 4.67 10.17 -15.17
N GLU A 57 4.95 11.38 -14.67
CA GLU A 57 6.33 11.85 -14.44
C GLU A 57 7.09 11.10 -13.34
N LEU A 58 6.42 10.25 -12.54
CA LEU A 58 7.01 9.60 -11.36
C LEU A 58 6.74 8.08 -11.28
N PHE A 59 6.14 7.47 -12.30
CA PHE A 59 5.74 6.06 -12.24
C PHE A 59 6.93 5.13 -11.91
N GLU A 60 8.03 5.25 -12.64
CA GLU A 60 9.25 4.44 -12.43
C GLU A 60 9.83 4.57 -11.01
N ARG A 61 9.80 5.79 -10.45
CA ARG A 61 10.24 6.03 -9.08
C ARG A 61 9.33 5.34 -8.07
N ARG A 62 8.01 5.42 -8.27
CA ARG A 62 7.01 4.75 -7.41
C ARG A 62 7.13 3.23 -7.54
N ARG A 63 7.39 2.73 -8.74
CA ARG A 63 7.65 1.30 -9.02
C ARG A 63 8.85 0.80 -8.24
N GLY A 64 9.96 1.53 -8.28
CA GLY A 64 11.15 1.22 -7.48
C GLY A 64 10.88 1.23 -5.97
N LEU A 65 10.12 2.21 -5.47
CA LEU A 65 9.71 2.27 -4.06
C LEU A 65 8.84 1.07 -3.65
N ALA A 66 7.86 0.71 -4.46
CA ALA A 66 6.99 -0.44 -4.20
C ALA A 66 7.79 -1.74 -4.15
N LEU A 67 8.68 -1.98 -5.15
CA LEU A 67 9.56 -3.15 -5.16
C LEU A 67 10.49 -3.19 -3.95
N GLY A 68 11.06 -2.04 -3.56
CA GLY A 68 11.89 -1.94 -2.35
C GLY A 68 11.12 -2.30 -1.08
N MET A 69 9.88 -1.85 -0.94
CA MET A 69 9.05 -2.19 0.21
C MET A 69 8.60 -3.65 0.21
N ILE A 70 8.30 -4.24 -0.96
CA ILE A 70 8.02 -5.68 -1.07
C ILE A 70 9.24 -6.49 -0.62
N TYR A 71 10.45 -6.09 -1.04
CA TYR A 71 11.69 -6.72 -0.59
C TYR A 71 11.87 -6.62 0.93
N MET A 72 11.68 -5.43 1.50
CA MET A 72 11.77 -5.22 2.96
C MET A 72 10.73 -6.07 3.70
N ALA A 73 9.50 -6.11 3.21
CA ALA A 73 8.41 -6.87 3.81
C ALA A 73 8.69 -8.39 3.81
N GLY A 74 9.22 -8.92 2.70
CA GLY A 74 9.63 -10.32 2.63
C GLY A 74 10.83 -10.64 3.51
N LYS A 75 11.77 -9.70 3.65
CA LYS A 75 12.99 -9.92 4.42
C LYS A 75 12.81 -9.76 5.93
N TYR A 76 11.96 -8.83 6.36
CA TYR A 76 11.88 -8.40 7.76
C TYR A 76 10.49 -8.54 8.38
N ASP A 77 9.42 -8.51 7.59
CA ASP A 77 8.05 -8.40 8.11
C ASP A 77 7.21 -9.67 7.92
N GLY A 78 7.83 -10.78 7.49
CA GLY A 78 7.20 -12.11 7.45
C GLY A 78 6.37 -12.39 6.20
N LEU A 79 6.51 -11.59 5.14
CA LEU A 79 5.83 -11.89 3.87
C LEU A 79 6.38 -13.18 3.26
N SER A 80 5.50 -14.13 2.93
CA SER A 80 5.93 -15.41 2.34
C SER A 80 6.57 -15.21 0.95
N PRO A 81 7.49 -16.10 0.51
CA PRO A 81 8.07 -16.01 -0.83
C PRO A 81 7.03 -16.00 -1.96
N ALA A 82 5.93 -16.73 -1.79
CA ALA A 82 4.82 -16.74 -2.74
C ALA A 82 4.10 -15.38 -2.80
N ALA A 83 3.86 -14.76 -1.63
CA ALA A 83 3.28 -13.43 -1.56
C ALA A 83 4.21 -12.36 -2.16
N VAL A 84 5.53 -12.49 -1.94
CA VAL A 84 6.54 -11.62 -2.57
C VAL A 84 6.42 -11.74 -4.09
N GLY A 85 6.40 -12.96 -4.63
CA GLY A 85 6.29 -13.21 -6.07
C GLY A 85 5.03 -12.60 -6.68
N ALA A 86 3.87 -12.78 -6.02
CA ALA A 86 2.60 -12.23 -6.48
C ALA A 86 2.60 -10.69 -6.52
N LEU A 87 3.13 -10.05 -5.47
CA LEU A 87 3.23 -8.58 -5.41
C LEU A 87 4.22 -8.03 -6.44
N VAL A 88 5.37 -8.68 -6.63
CA VAL A 88 6.36 -8.28 -7.65
C VAL A 88 5.77 -8.41 -9.05
N SER A 89 5.10 -9.53 -9.36
CA SER A 89 4.45 -9.72 -10.67
C SER A 89 3.46 -8.59 -10.94
N TYR A 90 2.56 -8.32 -9.99
CA TYR A 90 1.61 -7.22 -10.12
C TYR A 90 2.28 -5.88 -10.43
N VAL A 91 3.35 -5.52 -9.69
CA VAL A 91 4.04 -4.24 -9.89
C VAL A 91 4.74 -4.15 -11.25
N LEU A 92 5.25 -5.28 -11.76
CA LEU A 92 5.93 -5.34 -13.06
C LEU A 92 4.95 -5.40 -14.24
N ASP A 93 3.74 -5.92 -14.03
CA ASP A 93 2.69 -6.02 -15.05
C ASP A 93 1.94 -4.68 -15.27
N LEU A 94 2.15 -3.69 -14.41
CA LEU A 94 1.55 -2.37 -14.56
C LEU A 94 2.18 -1.60 -15.74
N PRO A 95 1.37 -1.03 -16.65
CA PRO A 95 1.87 -0.19 -17.73
C PRO A 95 2.47 1.10 -17.17
N ALA A 96 3.60 1.54 -17.75
CA ALA A 96 4.27 2.79 -17.41
C ALA A 96 3.60 4.02 -18.06
#